data_AF-A0A2T5J7G4-F1
#
_entry.id   AF-A0A2T5J7G4-F1
#
_cell.length_a   1.000
_cell.length_b   1.000
_cell.length_c   1.000
_cell.angle_alpha   90.00
_cell.angle_beta   90.00
_cell.angle_gamma   90.00
#
_symmetry.space_group_name_H-M   'P 1'
#
loop_
_entity.id
_entity.type
_entity.pdbx_description
1 polymer ?
#
loop_
_entity_poly.entity_id
_entity_poly.type
_entity_poly.pdbx_seq_one_letter_code
_entity_poly.pdbx_strand_id
1 'polypeptide(L)' 'MNNTDAANSPSHYILITLAVIIGLAGVYVRFVGDQTVNTTSIIGNVLMILGTVVALKAVFSILKG' A
#
# COMPACT_ATOMS: atom_id res chain seq x y z
N MET A 1 -1.43 -29.05 0.42
CA MET A 1 -1.32 -28.02 1.49
C MET A 1 -2.65 -27.32 1.54
N ASN A 2 -3.24 -27.13 2.73
CA ASN A 2 -4.55 -26.50 2.84
C ASN A 2 -4.39 -25.00 2.51
N ASN A 3 -5.26 -24.41 1.68
CA ASN A 3 -5.13 -23.02 1.24
C ASN A 3 -5.07 -22.02 2.41
N THR A 4 -5.65 -22.39 3.54
CA THR A 4 -5.60 -21.64 4.81
C THR A 4 -4.18 -21.52 5.37
N ASP A 5 -3.34 -22.54 5.22
CA ASP A 5 -1.98 -22.56 5.75
C ASP A 5 -1.05 -21.65 4.92
N ALA A 6 -1.26 -21.58 3.60
CA ALA A 6 -0.52 -20.69 2.71
C ALA A 6 -0.88 -19.22 2.94
N ALA A 7 -2.18 -18.94 3.08
CA ALA A 7 -2.68 -17.59 3.37
C ALA A 7 -2.16 -17.03 4.70
N ASN A 8 -1.87 -17.90 5.67
CA ASN A 8 -1.34 -17.52 6.98
C ASN A 8 0.20 -17.36 7.01
N SER A 9 0.86 -17.30 5.85
CA SER A 9 2.32 -17.17 5.82
C SER A 9 2.80 -15.79 6.34
N PRO A 10 3.89 -15.73 7.14
CA PRO A 10 4.48 -14.46 7.61
C PRO A 10 4.80 -13.47 6.49
N SER A 11 5.15 -13.98 5.31
CA SER A 11 5.46 -13.17 4.12
C SER A 11 4.28 -12.28 3.71
N HIS A 12 3.05 -12.79 3.81
CA HIS A 12 1.84 -12.03 3.45
C HIS A 12 1.59 -10.87 4.40
N TYR A 13 1.79 -11.07 5.71
CA TYR A 13 1.66 -10.02 6.71
C TYR A 13 2.69 -8.89 6.51
N ILE A 14 3.93 -9.23 6.14
CA ILE A 14 4.96 -8.23 5.82
C ILE A 14 4.57 -7.41 4.59
N LEU A 15 4.08 -8.07 3.54
CA LEU A 15 3.61 -7.41 2.31
C LEU A 15 2.44 -6.46 2.58
N ILE A 16 1.44 -6.89 3.37
CA ILE A 16 0.31 -6.03 3.78
C ILE A 16 0.82 -4.84 4.59
N THR A 17 1.72 -5.07 5.55
CA THR A 17 2.26 -4.00 6.41
C THR A 17 2.97 -2.94 5.58
N LEU A 18 3.80 -3.34 4.61
CA LEU A 18 4.46 -2.42 3.68
C LEU A 18 3.44 -1.63 2.84
N ALA A 19 2.40 -2.30 2.33
CA ALA A 19 1.34 -1.64 1.57
C ALA A 19 0.63 -0.55 2.41
N VAL A 20 0.30 -0.85 3.67
CA VAL A 20 -0.34 0.08 4.60
C VAL A 20 0.56 1.28 4.88
N ILE A 21 1.85 1.06 5.16
CA ILE A 21 2.82 2.14 5.43
C ILE A 21 2.92 3.08 4.22
N ILE A 22 3.03 2.53 3.00
CA ILE A 22 3.12 3.34 1.77
C ILE A 22 1.82 4.13 1.55
N GLY A 23 0.66 3.50 1.77
CA GLY A 23 -0.64 4.16 1.67
C GLY A 23 -0.79 5.32 2.67
N LEU A 24 -0.45 5.09 3.94
CA LEU A 24 -0.48 6.11 4.99
C LEU A 24 0.50 7.25 4.70
N ALA A 25 1.71 6.96 4.22
CA ALA A 25 2.68 7.97 3.81
C ALA A 25 2.14 8.83 2.65
N GLY A 26 1.49 8.22 1.65
CA GLY A 26 0.86 8.94 0.54
C GLY A 26 -0.28 9.86 0.99
N VAL A 27 -1.15 9.37 1.89
CA VAL A 27 -2.22 10.18 2.51
C VAL A 27 -1.61 11.34 3.29
N TYR A 28 -0.59 11.10 4.11
CA TYR A 28 0.07 12.14 4.88
C TYR A 28 0.69 13.22 3.98
N VAL A 29 1.49 12.82 2.98
CA VAL A 29 2.13 13.76 2.04
C VAL A 29 1.10 14.59 1.27
N ARG A 30 -0.07 14.02 0.96
CA ARG A 30 -1.16 14.73 0.29
C ARG A 30 -1.72 15.90 1.12
N PHE A 31 -1.64 15.82 2.45
CA PHE A 31 -2.25 16.82 3.34
C PHE A 31 -1.24 17.61 4.18
N VAL A 32 0.04 17.22 4.20
CA VAL A 32 1.08 17.91 5.00
C VAL A 32 1.67 19.13 4.29
N GLY A 33 1.63 19.17 2.96
CA GLY A 33 2.11 20.31 2.18
C GLY A 33 1.09 21.44 2.18
N ASP A 34 1.54 22.67 2.43
CA ASP A 34 0.74 23.87 2.20
C ASP A 34 0.15 23.79 0.78
N GLN A 35 -1.19 23.91 0.67
CA GLN A 35 -1.96 23.80 -0.59
C GLN A 35 -1.44 24.76 -1.69
N THR A 36 -0.59 25.71 -1.28
CA THR A 36 0.11 26.67 -2.11
C THR A 36 1.15 26.03 -3.05
N VAL A 37 1.69 24.84 -2.75
CA VAL A 37 2.72 24.17 -3.57
C VAL A 37 2.12 22.99 -4.35
N ASN A 38 1.74 23.22 -5.61
CA ASN A 38 1.09 22.25 -6.50
C ASN A 38 1.81 20.87 -6.60
N THR A 39 3.12 20.83 -6.33
CA THR A 39 3.96 19.64 -6.40
C THR A 39 3.65 18.60 -5.31
N THR A 40 3.24 19.00 -4.10
CA THR A 40 2.96 18.07 -2.99
C THR A 40 1.69 17.26 -3.24
N SER A 41 0.69 17.87 -3.88
CA SER A 41 -0.55 17.20 -4.31
C SER A 41 -0.27 16.11 -5.34
N ILE A 42 0.60 16.36 -6.31
CA ILE A 42 1.00 15.37 -7.33
C ILE A 42 1.75 14.19 -6.69
N ILE A 43 2.72 14.48 -5.82
CA ILE A 43 3.50 13.43 -5.12
C ILE A 43 2.57 12.57 -4.24
N GLY A 44 1.64 13.20 -3.51
CA GLY A 44 0.65 12.49 -2.70
C GLY A 44 -0.25 11.57 -3.54
N ASN A 45 -0.71 12.03 -4.70
CA ASN A 45 -1.50 11.21 -5.62
C ASN A 45 -0.70 10.02 -6.18
N VAL A 46 0.57 10.23 -6.56
CA VAL A 46 1.45 9.15 -7.04
C VAL A 46 1.68 8.11 -5.95
N LEU A 47 1.96 8.55 -4.71
CA LEU A 47 2.11 7.63 -3.58
C LEU A 47 0.82 6.86 -3.27
N MET A 48 -0.36 7.49 -3.40
CA MET A 48 -1.64 6.80 -3.28
C MET A 48 -1.84 5.71 -4.35
N ILE A 49 -1.49 6.00 -5.60
CA ILE A 49 -1.58 5.02 -6.70
C ILE A 49 -0.63 3.87 -6.44
N LEU A 50 0.62 4.14 -6.08
CA LEU A 50 1.62 3.12 -5.78
C LEU A 50 1.21 2.26 -4.58
N GLY A 51 0.74 2.88 -3.49
CA GLY A 51 0.23 2.18 -2.32
C GLY A 51 -0.95 1.26 -2.66
N THR A 52 -1.87 1.73 -3.51
CA THR A 52 -3.01 0.94 -4.00
C THR A 52 -2.54 -0.27 -4.82
N VAL A 53 -1.60 -0.08 -5.76
CA VAL A 53 -1.05 -1.18 -6.57
C VAL A 53 -0.35 -2.21 -5.70
N VAL A 54 0.44 -1.78 -4.72
CA VAL A 54 1.13 -2.70 -3.79
C VAL A 54 0.12 -3.46 -2.92
N ALA A 55 -0.93 -2.80 -2.43
CA ALA A 55 -2.01 -3.44 -1.67
C ALA A 55 -2.75 -4.50 -2.50
N LEU A 56 -3.12 -4.18 -3.74
CA LEU A 56 -3.77 -5.13 -4.64
C LEU A 56 -2.87 -6.33 -4.95
N LYS A 57 -1.57 -6.10 -5.18
CA LYS A 57 -0.60 -7.19 -5.36
C LYS A 57 -0.48 -8.08 -4.13
N ALA A 58 -0.48 -7.50 -2.92
CA ALA A 58 -0.47 -8.26 -1.68
C ALA A 58 -1.73 -9.13 -1.55
N VAL A 59 -2.92 -8.55 -1.80
CA VAL A 59 -4.19 -9.29 -1.77
C VAL A 59 -4.22 -10.42 -2.80
N PHE A 60 -3.82 -10.17 -4.04
CA PHE A 60 -3.78 -11.21 -5.07
C PHE A 60 -2.74 -12.29 -4.79
N SER A 61 -1.63 -11.97 -4.10
CA SER A 61 -0.67 -12.97 -3.65
C SER A 61 -1.29 -13.90 -2.61
N ILE A 62 -2.09 -13.38 -1.68
CA ILE A 62 -2.80 -14.20 -0.68
C ILE A 62 -3.85 -15.09 -1.34
N LEU A 63 -4.60 -14.54 -2.30
CA LEU A 63 -5.68 -15.26 -2.98
C LEU A 63 -5.19 -16.36 -3.93
N LYS A 64 -3.97 -16.23 -4.48
CA LYS A 64 -3.41 -17.23 -5.39
C LYS A 64 -2.84 -18.46 -4.67
N GLY A 65 -2.56 -18.36 -3.36
CA GLY A 65 -2.00 -19.45 -2.55
C GLY A 65 -0.53 -19.69 -2.84
#